data_AF-E1LBK8-F1
#
_entry.id   AF-E1LBK8-F1
#
_cell.length_a   1.000
_cell.length_b   1.000
_cell.length_c   1.000
_cell.angle_alpha   90.00
_cell.angle_beta   90.00
_cell.angle_gamma   90.00
#
_symmetry.space_group_name_H-M   'P 1'
#
loop_
_entity.id
_entity.type
_entity.pdbx_description
1 polymer ?
#
loop_
_entity_poly.entity_id
_entity_poly.type
_entity_poly.pdbx_seq_one_letter_code
_entity_poly.pdbx_strand_id
1 'polypeptide(L)'
;MFEFKNIDKSTIKLSLKAEIEVYIMKIGTFFDDYEFACSCHRHEVDENGHNKLDHIIDKRLVDLLDAIRERLGVPLYINSGYRCPEHNAEVGGVSNSQHVLGTAADITYAGIDVDYLAQVAEECGADGIGCYYHQDFVHVDVRGYAARWNDLD
;
A
#
# COMPACT_ATOMS: atom_id res chain seq x y z
N MET A 1 49.80 11.22 -33.93
CA MET A 1 49.97 11.91 -32.63
C MET A 1 48.80 12.88 -32.51
N PHE A 2 47.73 12.48 -31.80
CA PHE A 2 46.61 13.36 -31.47
C PHE A 2 46.33 13.16 -29.98
N GLU A 3 46.38 14.26 -29.24
CA GLU A 3 46.31 14.34 -27.79
C GLU A 3 44.94 13.92 -27.27
N PHE A 4 44.94 13.08 -26.22
CA PHE A 4 43.75 12.87 -25.40
C PHE A 4 43.49 14.16 -24.61
N LYS A 5 42.45 14.90 -24.99
CA LYS A 5 41.93 15.99 -24.15
C LYS A 5 41.55 15.41 -22.79
N ASN A 6 42.10 15.99 -21.73
CA ASN A 6 41.71 15.73 -20.35
C ASN A 6 40.20 15.91 -20.20
N ILE A 7 39.48 14.79 -20.12
CA ILE A 7 38.07 14.79 -19.75
C ILE A 7 38.02 15.16 -18.27
N ASP A 8 37.40 16.29 -17.96
CA ASP A 8 37.22 16.78 -16.60
C ASP A 8 36.48 15.72 -15.75
N LYS A 9 37.13 15.26 -14.68
CA LYS A 9 36.55 14.31 -13.72
C LYS A 9 35.29 14.86 -13.04
N SER A 10 35.05 16.17 -13.08
CA SER A 10 33.82 16.81 -12.59
C SER A 10 32.60 16.47 -13.46
N THR A 11 32.79 16.34 -14.78
CA THR A 11 31.71 15.98 -15.73
C THR A 11 31.28 14.52 -15.56
N ILE A 12 32.23 13.63 -15.25
CA ILE A 12 31.94 12.22 -14.94
C ILE A 12 31.19 12.09 -13.60
N LYS A 13 31.44 13.01 -12.65
CA LYS A 13 30.76 13.01 -11.35
C LYS A 13 29.31 13.49 -11.41
N LEU A 14 28.93 14.27 -12.42
CA LEU A 14 27.54 14.71 -12.59
C LEU A 14 26.64 13.62 -13.18
N SER A 15 27.21 12.68 -13.95
CA SER A 15 26.49 11.54 -14.54
C SER A 15 26.24 10.39 -13.55
N LEU A 16 26.93 10.35 -12.41
CA LEU A 16 26.77 9.31 -11.39
C LEU A 16 25.79 9.70 -10.27
N LYS A 17 25.18 10.89 -10.32
CA LYS A 17 24.08 11.27 -9.42
C LYS A 17 22.71 10.77 -9.89
N ALA A 18 22.63 10.15 -11.07
CA ALA A 18 21.37 9.74 -11.70
C ALA A 18 21.04 8.24 -11.56
N GLU A 19 21.87 7.41 -10.93
CA GLU A 19 21.62 5.96 -10.85
C GLU A 19 21.98 5.36 -9.48
N ILE A 20 21.46 5.98 -8.41
CA ILE A 20 20.99 5.21 -7.24
C ILE A 20 19.62 5.80 -6.90
N GLU A 21 18.74 5.83 -7.90
CA GLU A 21 17.32 5.74 -7.59
C GLU A 21 17.16 4.27 -7.19
N VAL A 22 17.27 3.99 -5.88
CA VAL A 22 16.71 2.77 -5.31
C VAL A 22 15.33 2.67 -5.94
N TYR A 23 15.11 1.65 -6.77
CA TYR A 23 13.91 1.56 -7.61
C TYR A 23 12.75 1.23 -6.67
N ILE A 24 12.28 2.25 -5.94
CA ILE A 24 11.09 2.19 -5.11
C ILE A 24 9.96 2.02 -6.12
N MET A 25 9.50 0.78 -6.23
CA MET A 25 8.44 0.41 -7.14
C MET A 25 7.14 0.99 -6.59
N LYS A 26 6.83 2.22 -7.01
CA LYS A 26 5.53 2.80 -6.76
C LYS A 26 4.45 1.96 -7.42
N ILE A 27 3.45 1.58 -6.64
CA ILE A 27 2.28 0.88 -7.16
C ILE A 27 1.16 1.86 -7.54
N GLY A 28 1.11 3.02 -6.86
CA GLY A 28 0.20 4.13 -7.13
C GLY A 28 0.91 5.48 -7.11
N THR A 29 0.13 6.56 -7.10
CA THR A 29 0.67 7.93 -7.00
C THR A 29 1.37 8.12 -5.67
N PHE A 30 0.74 7.60 -4.61
CA PHE A 30 1.12 7.91 -3.23
C PHE A 30 1.74 6.75 -2.46
N PHE A 31 1.64 5.53 -2.99
CA PHE A 31 2.00 4.31 -2.28
C PHE A 31 3.11 3.54 -2.99
N ASP A 32 4.01 3.02 -2.18
CA ASP A 32 5.06 2.10 -2.59
C ASP A 32 4.54 0.66 -2.49
N ASP A 33 5.05 -0.24 -3.32
CA ASP A 33 4.61 -1.63 -3.38
C ASP A 33 4.75 -2.39 -2.05
N TYR A 34 5.84 -2.13 -1.31
CA TYR A 34 6.11 -2.78 -0.04
C TYR A 34 5.06 -2.49 1.03
N GLU A 35 4.32 -1.38 0.93
CA GLU A 35 3.23 -1.04 1.85
C GLU A 35 2.08 -2.06 1.75
N PHE A 36 1.98 -2.77 0.62
CA PHE A 36 1.00 -3.83 0.41
C PHE A 36 1.55 -5.23 0.70
N ALA A 37 2.85 -5.37 0.96
CA ALA A 37 3.47 -6.68 1.13
C ALA A 37 3.00 -7.37 2.42
N CYS A 38 2.95 -8.70 2.38
CA CYS A 38 2.52 -9.49 3.52
C CYS A 38 3.49 -9.31 4.71
N SER A 39 2.96 -8.98 5.89
CA SER A 39 3.76 -8.69 7.10
C SER A 39 4.11 -9.93 7.94
N CYS A 40 3.93 -11.15 7.44
CA CYS A 40 4.17 -12.36 8.22
C CYS A 40 5.66 -12.72 8.41
N HIS A 41 6.57 -11.96 7.81
CA HIS A 41 8.02 -12.14 7.88
C HIS A 41 8.55 -13.48 7.33
N ARG A 42 7.74 -14.19 6.54
CA ARG A 42 8.13 -15.45 5.85
C ARG A 42 8.43 -15.26 4.36
N HIS A 43 8.35 -14.03 3.88
CA HIS A 43 8.55 -13.65 2.48
C HIS A 43 9.95 -13.05 2.29
N GLU A 44 10.38 -12.91 1.04
CA GLU A 44 11.63 -12.23 0.72
C GLU A 44 11.60 -10.77 1.21
N VAL A 45 12.76 -10.25 1.59
CA VAL A 45 12.96 -8.82 1.87
C VAL A 45 13.86 -8.20 0.80
N ASP A 46 13.65 -6.93 0.51
CA ASP A 46 14.49 -6.16 -0.40
C ASP A 46 15.81 -5.72 0.25
N GLU A 47 16.64 -4.99 -0.50
CA GLU A 47 17.91 -4.46 -0.01
C GLU A 47 17.79 -3.40 1.10
N ASN A 48 16.59 -2.81 1.27
CA ASN A 48 16.27 -1.83 2.30
C ASN A 48 15.65 -2.49 3.55
N GLY A 49 15.41 -3.81 3.51
CA GLY A 49 14.78 -4.57 4.59
C GLY A 49 13.25 -4.51 4.57
N HIS A 50 12.63 -4.02 3.49
CA HIS A 50 11.19 -4.06 3.31
C HIS A 50 10.75 -5.45 2.86
N ASN A 51 9.57 -5.91 3.32
CA ASN A 51 8.96 -7.11 2.76
C ASN A 51 8.67 -6.88 1.28
N LYS A 52 9.07 -7.82 0.44
CA LYS A 52 8.83 -7.76 -0.99
C LYS A 52 7.39 -8.15 -1.28
N LEU A 53 6.70 -7.35 -2.09
CA LEU A 53 5.37 -7.71 -2.59
C LEU A 53 5.51 -8.82 -3.64
N ASP A 54 4.96 -10.00 -3.35
CA ASP A 54 4.98 -11.17 -4.22
C ASP A 54 3.59 -11.58 -4.72
N HIS A 55 2.61 -10.69 -4.56
CA HIS A 55 1.23 -10.87 -4.98
C HIS A 55 0.77 -9.69 -5.82
N ILE A 56 -0.12 -9.95 -6.78
CA ILE A 56 -0.70 -8.90 -7.62
C ILE A 56 -1.75 -8.15 -6.79
N ILE A 57 -1.65 -6.83 -6.74
CA ILE A 57 -2.67 -5.96 -6.16
C ILE A 57 -3.58 -5.46 -7.28
N ASP A 58 -4.89 -5.54 -7.06
CA ASP A 58 -5.86 -5.04 -8.02
C ASP A 58 -5.70 -3.53 -8.19
N LYS A 59 -5.52 -3.08 -9.44
CA LYS A 59 -5.35 -1.66 -9.75
C LYS A 59 -6.52 -0.81 -9.21
N ARG A 60 -7.74 -1.34 -9.16
CA ARG A 60 -8.92 -0.64 -8.63
C ARG A 60 -8.76 -0.31 -7.15
N LEU A 61 -8.12 -1.19 -6.38
CA LEU A 61 -7.81 -0.91 -4.98
C LEU A 61 -6.81 0.25 -4.88
N VAL A 62 -5.75 0.23 -5.69
CA VAL A 62 -4.74 1.30 -5.68
C VAL A 62 -5.37 2.65 -6.06
N ASP A 63 -6.20 2.68 -7.12
CA ASP A 63 -6.90 3.88 -7.56
C ASP A 63 -7.87 4.41 -6.47
N LEU A 64 -8.57 3.51 -5.77
CA LEU A 64 -9.42 3.85 -4.63
C LEU A 64 -8.61 4.50 -3.50
N LEU A 65 -7.46 3.92 -3.14
CA LEU A 65 -6.61 4.42 -2.07
C LEU A 65 -5.99 5.78 -2.41
N ASP A 66 -5.56 5.97 -3.66
CA ASP A 66 -5.09 7.27 -4.14
C ASP A 66 -6.21 8.32 -4.00
N ALA A 67 -7.44 8.00 -4.43
CA ALA A 67 -8.59 8.90 -4.32
C ALA A 67 -8.94 9.24 -2.86
N ILE A 68 -8.91 8.26 -1.94
CA ILE A 68 -9.14 8.48 -0.51
C ILE A 68 -8.07 9.43 0.04
N ARG A 69 -6.79 9.20 -0.27
CA ARG A 69 -5.70 10.04 0.22
C ARG A 69 -5.80 11.47 -0.30
N GLU A 70 -6.16 11.66 -1.58
CA GLU A 70 -6.43 12.98 -2.15
C GLU A 70 -7.60 13.68 -1.45
N ARG A 71 -8.69 12.95 -1.20
CA ARG A 71 -9.91 13.48 -0.56
C ARG A 71 -9.69 13.85 0.91
N LEU A 72 -8.84 13.11 1.62
CA LEU A 72 -8.44 13.40 3.00
C LEU A 72 -7.48 14.60 3.08
N GLY A 73 -6.61 14.78 2.08
CA GLY A 73 -5.60 15.85 2.07
C GLY A 73 -4.45 15.66 3.07
N VAL A 74 -4.36 14.49 3.70
CA VAL A 74 -3.31 14.09 4.65
C VAL A 74 -2.75 12.72 4.27
N PRO A 75 -1.56 12.32 4.76
CA PRO A 75 -1.04 10.98 4.53
C PRO A 75 -2.01 9.90 5.00
N LEU A 76 -2.31 8.96 4.10
CA LEU A 76 -3.03 7.72 4.39
C LEU A 76 -2.00 6.59 4.54
N TYR A 77 -2.13 5.78 5.59
CA TYR A 77 -1.23 4.68 5.89
C TYR A 77 -1.92 3.33 5.69
N ILE A 78 -1.20 2.37 5.12
CA ILE A 78 -1.66 0.99 4.96
C ILE A 78 -1.14 0.17 6.15
N ASN A 79 -2.05 -0.26 7.02
CA ASN A 79 -1.73 -1.16 8.12
C ASN A 79 -1.58 -2.60 7.62
N SER A 80 -2.37 -2.99 6.62
CA SER A 80 -2.29 -4.30 5.99
C SER A 80 -2.85 -4.28 4.56
N GLY A 81 -2.03 -4.68 3.58
CA GLY A 81 -2.46 -4.93 2.20
C GLY A 81 -2.72 -6.41 1.93
N TYR A 82 -1.88 -7.04 1.12
CA TYR A 82 -1.96 -8.48 0.87
C TYR A 82 -1.62 -9.30 2.12
N ARG A 83 -2.36 -10.39 2.33
CA ARG A 83 -2.03 -11.43 3.32
C ARG A 83 -1.93 -12.77 2.63
N CYS A 84 -0.79 -13.45 2.77
CA CYS A 84 -0.71 -14.84 2.34
C CYS A 84 -1.70 -15.72 3.12
N PRO A 85 -2.19 -16.84 2.55
CA PRO A 85 -3.23 -17.67 3.17
C PRO A 85 -2.91 -18.09 4.60
N GLU A 86 -1.65 -18.42 4.88
CA GLU A 86 -1.18 -18.81 6.21
C GLU A 86 -1.29 -17.66 7.20
N HIS A 87 -0.81 -16.47 6.81
CA HIS A 87 -0.90 -15.28 7.66
C HIS A 87 -2.36 -14.88 7.89
N ASN A 88 -3.19 -14.91 6.84
CA ASN A 88 -4.61 -14.63 6.94
C ASN A 88 -5.29 -15.58 7.95
N ALA A 89 -4.96 -16.88 7.94
CA ALA A 89 -5.48 -17.83 8.91
C ALA A 89 -4.99 -17.55 10.35
N GLU A 90 -3.72 -17.17 10.52
CA GLU A 90 -3.14 -16.84 11.83
C GLU A 90 -3.84 -15.64 12.51
N VAL A 91 -4.26 -14.65 11.72
CA VAL A 91 -5.00 -13.48 12.22
C VAL A 91 -6.52 -13.70 12.28
N GLY A 92 -6.99 -14.93 12.03
CA GLY A 92 -8.42 -15.28 12.08
C GLY A 92 -9.25 -14.85 10.87
N GLY A 93 -8.60 -14.52 9.75
CA GLY A 93 -9.25 -14.18 8.50
C GLY A 93 -9.94 -15.38 7.83
N VAL A 94 -10.98 -15.10 7.05
CA VAL A 94 -11.69 -16.11 6.26
C VAL A 94 -10.89 -16.50 5.02
N SER A 95 -11.04 -17.73 4.52
CA SER A 95 -10.24 -18.25 3.39
C SER A 95 -10.45 -17.50 2.07
N ASN A 96 -11.61 -16.87 1.88
CA ASN A 96 -11.96 -16.02 0.74
C ASN A 96 -11.83 -14.51 1.06
N SER A 97 -10.94 -14.17 2.01
CA SER A 97 -10.64 -12.79 2.40
C SER A 97 -10.14 -11.98 1.20
N GLN A 98 -10.62 -10.74 1.07
CA GLN A 98 -10.19 -9.83 0.02
C GLN A 98 -8.70 -9.47 0.15
N HIS A 99 -8.10 -9.56 1.35
CA HIS A 99 -6.65 -9.41 1.52
C HIS A 99 -5.87 -10.52 0.83
N VAL A 100 -6.37 -11.75 0.82
CA VAL A 100 -5.71 -12.89 0.15
C VAL A 100 -5.79 -12.76 -1.37
N LEU A 101 -6.81 -12.03 -1.87
CA LEU A 101 -7.03 -11.80 -3.29
C LEU A 101 -6.31 -10.55 -3.84
N GLY A 102 -5.60 -9.80 -2.98
CA GLY A 102 -4.98 -8.53 -3.37
C GLY A 102 -5.98 -7.41 -3.67
N THR A 103 -7.21 -7.50 -3.15
CA THR A 103 -8.32 -6.57 -3.42
C THR A 103 -8.75 -5.75 -2.21
N ALA A 104 -8.04 -5.86 -1.07
CA ALA A 104 -8.33 -5.09 0.15
C ALA A 104 -7.10 -4.46 0.79
N ALA A 105 -7.36 -3.41 1.57
CA ALA A 105 -6.40 -2.80 2.48
C ALA A 105 -7.09 -2.38 3.79
N ASP A 106 -6.37 -2.51 4.90
CA ASP A 106 -6.71 -1.89 6.17
C ASP A 106 -5.95 -0.56 6.25
N ILE A 107 -6.68 0.55 6.39
CA ILE A 107 -6.14 1.89 6.28
C ILE A 107 -6.41 2.75 7.51
N THR A 108 -5.48 3.67 7.77
CA THR A 108 -5.60 4.66 8.86
C THR A 108 -4.92 5.98 8.49
N TYR A 109 -5.11 7.00 9.31
CA TYR A 109 -4.37 8.26 9.22
C TYR A 109 -4.11 8.82 10.63
N ALA A 110 -3.20 9.79 10.74
CA ALA A 110 -2.84 10.37 12.03
C ALA A 110 -4.04 11.09 12.69
N GLY A 111 -4.43 10.62 13.88
CA GLY A 111 -5.59 11.16 14.61
C GLY A 111 -6.92 10.76 13.99
N ILE A 112 -7.01 9.51 13.53
CA ILE A 112 -8.16 8.95 12.82
C ILE A 112 -9.50 9.25 13.53
N ASP A 113 -10.48 9.59 12.72
CA ASP A 113 -11.90 9.44 13.01
C ASP A 113 -12.40 8.33 12.07
N VAL A 114 -12.78 7.19 12.65
CA VAL A 114 -13.12 5.97 11.90
C VAL A 114 -14.38 6.19 11.07
N ASP A 115 -15.38 6.90 11.61
CA ASP A 115 -16.61 7.19 10.89
C ASP A 115 -16.35 8.12 9.71
N TYR A 116 -15.51 9.15 9.91
CA TYR A 116 -15.12 10.05 8.84
C TYR A 116 -14.32 9.32 7.74
N LEU A 117 -13.36 8.46 8.11
CA LEU A 117 -12.60 7.69 7.13
C LEU A 117 -13.49 6.75 6.31
N ALA A 118 -14.42 6.07 6.98
CA ALA A 118 -15.38 5.20 6.32
C ALA A 118 -16.30 5.97 5.38
N GLN A 119 -16.77 7.15 5.78
CA GLN A 119 -17.55 8.04 4.91
C GLN A 119 -16.75 8.46 3.68
N VAL A 120 -15.49 8.85 3.84
CA VAL A 120 -14.62 9.21 2.72
C VAL A 120 -14.41 8.03 1.77
N ALA A 121 -14.18 6.83 2.32
CA ALA A 121 -14.05 5.61 1.52
C ALA A 121 -15.32 5.30 0.71
N GLU A 122 -16.50 5.49 1.30
CA GLU A 122 -17.79 5.39 0.59
C GLU A 122 -17.89 6.39 -0.56
N GLU A 123 -17.58 7.67 -0.30
CA GLU A 123 -17.61 8.74 -1.31
C GLU A 123 -16.63 8.47 -2.47
N CYS A 124 -15.51 7.79 -2.19
CA CYS A 124 -14.52 7.39 -3.19
C CYS A 124 -14.87 6.08 -3.92
N GLY A 125 -15.95 5.39 -3.54
CA GLY A 125 -16.46 4.21 -4.25
C GLY A 125 -15.95 2.87 -3.74
N ALA A 126 -15.60 2.74 -2.46
CA ALA A 126 -15.26 1.46 -1.87
C ALA A 126 -16.44 0.46 -1.89
N ASP A 127 -16.19 -0.77 -2.34
CA ASP A 127 -17.20 -1.82 -2.40
C ASP A 127 -17.43 -2.42 -1.01
N GLY A 128 -16.38 -2.81 -0.29
CA GLY A 128 -16.46 -3.24 1.10
C GLY A 128 -15.88 -2.19 2.04
N ILE A 129 -16.54 -1.97 3.17
CA ILE A 129 -16.07 -1.06 4.24
C ILE A 129 -16.31 -1.72 5.59
N GLY A 130 -15.25 -1.91 6.37
CA GLY A 130 -15.31 -2.41 7.74
C GLY A 130 -14.75 -1.39 8.72
N CYS A 131 -15.53 -1.00 9.73
CA CYS A 131 -15.08 -0.04 10.74
C CYS A 131 -14.51 -0.77 11.97
N TYR A 132 -13.24 -0.51 12.31
CA TYR A 132 -12.56 -1.12 13.45
C TYR A 132 -12.21 -0.05 14.48
N TYR A 133 -13.16 0.27 15.35
CA TYR A 133 -13.07 1.35 16.33
C TYR A 133 -12.10 1.02 17.47
N HIS A 134 -11.93 -0.25 17.81
CA HIS A 134 -11.02 -0.63 18.88
C HIS A 134 -9.56 -0.67 18.44
N GLN A 135 -9.29 -0.65 17.13
CA GLN A 135 -7.93 -0.71 16.57
C GLN A 135 -7.59 0.47 15.66
N ASP A 136 -8.46 1.48 15.57
CA ASP A 136 -8.20 2.73 14.87
C ASP A 136 -7.88 2.56 13.37
N PHE A 137 -8.65 1.73 12.66
CA PHE A 137 -8.55 1.59 11.20
C PHE A 137 -9.89 1.32 10.50
N VAL A 138 -9.88 1.48 9.19
CA VAL A 138 -10.99 1.11 8.30
C VAL A 138 -10.49 0.10 7.28
N HIS A 139 -11.20 -1.01 7.14
CA HIS A 139 -11.00 -1.95 6.03
C HIS A 139 -11.71 -1.42 4.80
N VAL A 140 -11.04 -1.44 3.64
CA VAL A 140 -11.63 -1.13 2.33
C VAL A 140 -11.28 -2.18 1.29
N ASP A 141 -12.19 -2.45 0.36
CA ASP A 141 -11.94 -3.37 -0.75
C ASP A 141 -12.78 -3.09 -2.01
N VAL A 142 -12.46 -3.79 -3.10
CA VAL A 142 -13.07 -3.66 -4.43
C VAL A 142 -13.77 -4.94 -4.92
N ARG A 143 -14.48 -5.62 -4.00
CA ARG A 143 -15.16 -6.92 -4.22
C ARG A 143 -16.30 -6.93 -5.26
N GLY A 144 -16.69 -5.78 -5.80
CA GLY A 144 -17.73 -5.63 -6.81
C GLY A 144 -19.17 -5.61 -6.28
N TYR A 145 -19.38 -5.53 -4.96
CA TYR A 145 -20.69 -5.35 -4.34
C TYR A 145 -20.56 -4.72 -2.95
N ALA A 146 -21.59 -3.98 -2.54
CA ALA A 146 -21.61 -3.30 -1.26
C ALA A 146 -21.59 -4.28 -0.06
N ALA A 147 -20.71 -4.05 0.91
CA ALA A 147 -20.68 -4.76 2.19
C ALA A 147 -20.20 -3.84 3.33
N ARG A 148 -20.94 -3.79 4.45
CA ARG A 148 -20.64 -2.94 5.60
C ARG A 148 -20.67 -3.75 6.90
N TRP A 149 -19.67 -3.57 7.77
CA TRP A 149 -19.60 -4.21 9.09
C TRP A 149 -18.78 -3.35 10.06
N ASN A 150 -18.84 -3.67 11.36
CA ASN A 150 -18.06 -3.00 12.39
C ASN A 150 -17.68 -3.97 13.53
N ASP A 151 -16.81 -3.54 14.45
CA ASP A 151 -16.35 -4.30 15.62
C ASP A 151 -17.01 -3.88 16.96
N LEU A 152 -18.12 -3.13 16.92
CA LEU A 152 -18.90 -2.73 18.11
C LEU A 152 -20.07 -3.66 18.43
N ASP A 153 -20.44 -4.55 17.48
CA ASP A 153 -21.56 -5.49 17.59
C ASP A 153 -21.18 -6.85 18.22
#